data_AF-A0A7C9AIQ0-F1
#
_entry.id   AF-A0A7C9AIQ0-F1
#
_cell.length_a   1.000
_cell.length_b   1.000
_cell.length_c   1.000
_cell.angle_alpha   90.00
_cell.angle_beta   90.00
_cell.angle_gamma   90.00
#
_symmetry.space_group_name_H-M   'P 1'
#
loop_
_entity.id
_entity.type
_entity.pdbx_description
1 polymer ?
#
loop_
_entity_poly.entity_id
_entity_poly.type
_entity_poly.pdbx_seq_one_letter_code
_entity_poly.pdbx_strand_id
1 'polypeptide(L)'
;PVRSQVEPGYLQKRLPKFAPNDPEPIETILEDIHNDIIPGLSHWQSPNHYAYYQCTTSIAGVLGEALAAGLNVVGFHWISSPAATELESIVMDWLANMLNLPKSFTFSEGQGG
;
A
#
# COMPACT_ATOMS: atom_id res chain seq x y z
N PRO A 1 -5.61 3.54 20.95
CA PRO A 1 -4.31 3.72 21.66
C PRO A 1 -3.16 3.49 20.67
N VAL A 2 -1.98 4.11 20.82
CA VAL A 2 -0.89 4.00 19.81
C VAL A 2 -0.51 2.54 19.53
N ARG A 3 -0.24 1.77 20.59
CA ARG A 3 -0.10 0.32 20.54
C ARG A 3 -1.43 -0.32 20.89
N SER A 4 -1.84 -1.36 20.16
CA SER A 4 -3.03 -2.13 20.53
C SER A 4 -2.87 -2.80 21.91
N GLN A 5 -4.00 -3.06 22.56
CA GLN A 5 -4.10 -3.65 23.90
C GLN A 5 -4.87 -4.99 23.90
N VAL A 6 -5.12 -5.55 22.72
CA VAL A 6 -5.85 -6.82 22.58
C VAL A 6 -4.95 -8.03 22.86
N GLU A 7 -5.57 -9.13 23.28
CA GLU A 7 -4.89 -10.40 23.49
C GLU A 7 -4.85 -11.26 22.22
N PRO A 8 -3.87 -12.19 22.09
CA PRO A 8 -3.84 -13.15 21.01
C PRO A 8 -5.17 -13.93 20.88
N GLY A 9 -5.66 -14.07 19.65
CA GLY A 9 -6.91 -14.78 19.35
C GLY A 9 -8.18 -13.95 19.59
N TYR A 10 -8.11 -12.66 19.95
CA TYR A 10 -9.31 -11.84 20.14
C TYR A 10 -10.21 -11.81 18.88
N LEU A 11 -9.61 -11.70 17.69
CA LEU A 11 -10.36 -11.53 16.43
C LEU A 11 -11.12 -12.80 16.03
N GLN A 12 -10.57 -13.98 16.30
CA GLN A 12 -11.25 -15.27 16.06
C GLN A 12 -12.54 -15.42 16.88
N LYS A 13 -12.66 -14.71 18.02
CA LYS A 13 -13.86 -14.71 18.86
C LYS A 13 -14.94 -13.76 18.33
N ARG A 14 -14.59 -12.86 17.40
CA ARG A 14 -15.48 -11.84 16.85
C ARG A 14 -15.97 -12.17 15.45
N LEU A 15 -15.12 -12.80 14.64
CA LEU A 15 -15.46 -13.18 13.26
C LEU A 15 -16.23 -14.51 13.18
N PRO A 16 -17.07 -14.69 12.14
CA PRO A 16 -17.71 -15.97 11.86
C PRO A 16 -16.67 -17.06 11.54
N LYS A 17 -17.01 -18.32 11.82
CA LYS A 17 -16.12 -19.47 11.58
C LYS A 17 -15.92 -19.80 10.09
N PHE A 18 -16.85 -19.36 9.24
CA PHE A 18 -16.87 -19.64 7.81
C PHE A 18 -17.17 -18.34 7.07
N ALA A 19 -16.68 -18.22 5.83
CA ALA A 19 -17.03 -17.11 4.96
C ALA A 19 -18.54 -17.09 4.69
N PRO A 20 -19.15 -15.90 4.56
CA PRO A 20 -20.55 -15.78 4.20
C PRO A 20 -20.79 -16.35 2.79
N ASN A 21 -21.91 -17.05 2.60
CA ASN A 21 -22.30 -17.56 1.28
C ASN A 21 -23.05 -16.50 0.45
N ASP A 22 -23.61 -15.51 1.13
CA ASP A 22 -24.41 -14.43 0.54
C ASP A 22 -23.70 -13.09 0.72
N PRO A 23 -23.92 -12.12 -0.18
CA PRO A 23 -23.29 -10.81 -0.09
C PRO A 23 -23.81 -10.00 1.11
N GLU A 24 -22.93 -9.16 1.67
CA GLU A 24 -23.25 -8.24 2.77
C GLU A 24 -23.17 -6.78 2.29
N PRO A 25 -23.97 -5.86 2.87
CA PRO A 25 -23.83 -4.43 2.62
C PRO A 25 -22.44 -3.91 3.03
N ILE A 26 -21.90 -2.95 2.28
CA ILE A 26 -20.58 -2.38 2.57
C ILE A 26 -20.57 -1.65 3.92
N GLU A 27 -21.71 -1.09 4.33
CA GLU A 27 -21.88 -0.39 5.60
C GLU A 27 -21.65 -1.33 6.80
N THR A 28 -22.13 -2.58 6.70
CA THR A 28 -21.90 -3.62 7.71
C THR A 28 -20.41 -3.94 7.82
N ILE A 29 -19.73 -4.12 6.69
CA ILE A 29 -18.29 -4.41 6.67
C ILE A 29 -17.48 -3.24 7.25
N LEU A 30 -17.85 -2.00 6.94
CA LEU A 30 -17.19 -0.81 7.47
C LEU A 30 -17.41 -0.65 8.99
N GLU A 31 -18.60 -1.02 9.49
CA GLU A 31 -18.88 -1.08 10.92
C GLU A 31 -18.02 -2.14 11.63
N ASP A 32 -17.87 -3.33 11.04
CA ASP A 32 -16.99 -4.38 11.56
C ASP A 32 -15.52 -3.95 11.59
N ILE A 33 -15.04 -3.27 10.53
CA ILE A 33 -13.70 -2.68 10.51
C ILE A 33 -13.52 -1.71 11.69
N HIS A 34 -14.49 -0.84 11.92
CA HIS A 34 -14.45 0.12 13.02
C HIS A 34 -14.45 -0.57 14.40
N ASN A 35 -15.29 -1.58 14.59
CA ASN A 35 -15.53 -2.19 15.89
C ASN A 35 -14.51 -3.28 16.27
N ASP A 36 -13.96 -3.98 15.28
CA ASP A 36 -13.16 -5.20 15.51
C ASP A 36 -11.73 -5.10 14.99
N ILE A 37 -11.50 -4.36 13.90
CA ILE A 37 -10.18 -4.24 13.28
C ILE A 37 -9.41 -3.05 13.87
N ILE A 38 -9.96 -1.84 13.81
CA ILE A 38 -9.29 -0.61 14.28
C ILE A 38 -8.77 -0.73 15.73
N PRO A 39 -9.51 -1.30 16.70
CA PRO A 39 -9.01 -1.47 18.08
C PRO A 39 -7.84 -2.45 18.19
N GLY A 40 -7.72 -3.39 17.25
CA GLY A 40 -6.63 -4.35 17.16
C GLY A 40 -5.38 -3.82 16.46
N LEU A 41 -5.47 -2.70 15.76
CA LEU A 41 -4.33 -2.10 15.07
C LEU A 41 -3.41 -1.37 16.06
N SER A 42 -2.10 -1.54 15.89
CA SER A 42 -1.15 -0.52 16.37
C SER A 42 -1.13 0.60 15.34
N HIS A 43 -1.45 1.82 15.76
CA HIS A 43 -1.61 2.96 14.85
C HIS A 43 -0.24 3.55 14.49
N TRP A 44 0.40 2.98 13.46
CA TRP A 44 1.67 3.47 12.91
C TRP A 44 1.61 4.93 12.45
N GLN A 45 0.45 5.40 12.01
CA GLN A 45 0.23 6.78 11.59
C GLN A 45 -0.06 7.74 12.76
N SER A 46 -0.02 7.26 14.00
CA SER A 46 -0.14 8.14 15.16
C SER A 46 1.09 9.04 15.25
N PRO A 47 0.92 10.36 15.53
CA PRO A 47 2.06 11.25 15.76
C PRO A 47 2.89 10.87 17.00
N ASN A 48 2.36 9.96 17.83
CA ASN A 48 2.98 9.47 19.06
C ASN A 48 3.57 8.05 18.92
N HIS A 49 3.68 7.51 17.69
CA HIS A 49 4.33 6.23 17.46
C HIS A 49 5.84 6.44 17.25
N TYR A 50 6.69 5.89 18.11
CA TYR A 50 8.16 6.05 18.03
C TYR A 50 8.94 4.72 18.04
N ALA A 51 8.25 3.59 17.90
CA ALA A 51 8.91 2.28 17.78
C ALA A 51 9.37 2.01 16.34
N TYR A 52 10.45 1.24 16.18
CA TYR A 52 11.03 0.81 14.90
C TYR A 52 11.38 1.98 13.95
N TYR A 53 11.18 1.80 12.64
CA TYR A 53 11.27 2.84 11.62
C TYR A 53 9.87 3.26 11.17
N GLN A 54 9.70 4.53 10.86
CA GLN A 54 8.39 5.06 10.46
C GLN A 54 7.92 4.49 9.14
N CYS A 55 6.63 4.12 9.08
CA CYS A 55 5.93 3.91 7.84
C CYS A 55 5.40 5.26 7.35
N THR A 56 6.26 6.03 6.66
CA THR A 56 5.90 7.37 6.18
C THR A 56 4.84 7.27 5.09
N THR A 57 3.77 8.06 5.23
CA THR A 57 2.70 8.16 4.22
C THR A 57 2.52 9.60 3.75
N SER A 58 1.93 9.77 2.57
CA SER A 58 1.50 11.07 2.06
C SER A 58 0.18 10.92 1.33
N ILE A 59 -0.60 12.00 1.27
CA ILE A 59 -1.88 12.02 0.52
C ILE A 59 -1.63 11.68 -0.96
N ALA A 60 -0.54 12.20 -1.54
CA ALA A 60 -0.16 11.90 -2.92
C ALA A 60 0.11 10.39 -3.13
N GLY A 61 0.82 9.74 -2.20
CA GLY A 61 1.06 8.30 -2.25
C GLY A 61 -0.22 7.48 -2.16
N VAL A 62 -1.13 7.83 -1.23
CA VAL A 62 -2.43 7.14 -1.08
C VAL A 62 -3.30 7.28 -2.33
N LEU A 63 -3.35 8.47 -2.93
CA LEU A 63 -4.09 8.69 -4.18
C LEU A 63 -3.45 7.95 -5.36
N GLY A 64 -2.11 7.86 -5.39
CA GLY A 64 -1.38 7.07 -6.38
C GLY A 64 -1.73 5.59 -6.31
N GLU A 65 -1.73 5.01 -5.11
CA GLU A 65 -2.14 3.62 -4.89
C GLU A 65 -3.61 3.38 -5.27
N ALA A 66 -4.52 4.28 -4.88
CA ALA A 66 -5.94 4.17 -5.25
C ALA A 66 -6.14 4.22 -6.77
N LEU A 67 -5.41 5.09 -7.48
CA LEU A 67 -5.45 5.18 -8.93
C LEU A 67 -4.86 3.92 -9.58
N ALA A 68 -3.71 3.43 -9.10
CA ALA A 68 -3.08 2.22 -9.61
C ALA A 68 -4.01 1.01 -9.46
N ALA A 69 -4.61 0.83 -8.29
CA ALA A 69 -5.59 -0.22 -8.03
C ALA A 69 -6.86 -0.06 -8.89
N GLY A 70 -7.33 1.16 -9.11
CA GLY A 70 -8.50 1.44 -9.96
C GLY A 70 -8.26 1.18 -11.45
N LEU A 71 -7.05 1.46 -11.95
CA LEU A 71 -6.65 1.14 -13.31
C LEU A 71 -6.47 -0.37 -13.52
N ASN A 72 -6.05 -1.09 -12.48
CA ASN A 72 -5.93 -2.56 -12.45
C ASN A 72 -5.19 -3.15 -13.66
N VAL A 73 -4.09 -2.50 -14.07
CA VAL A 73 -3.27 -2.91 -15.23
C VAL A 73 -2.22 -3.92 -14.81
N VAL A 74 -1.95 -4.92 -15.66
CA VAL A 74 -0.89 -5.91 -15.43
C VAL A 74 0.29 -5.60 -16.37
N GLY A 75 1.37 -5.03 -15.82
CA GLY A 75 2.54 -4.56 -16.57
C GLY A 75 3.67 -5.60 -16.70
N PHE A 76 3.35 -6.84 -17.06
CA PHE A 76 4.37 -7.92 -17.13
C PHE A 76 5.18 -7.93 -18.43
N HIS A 77 4.71 -7.26 -19.48
CA HIS A 77 5.48 -6.95 -20.69
C HIS A 77 5.15 -5.53 -21.16
N TRP A 78 6.06 -4.89 -21.90
CA TRP A 78 5.83 -3.53 -22.42
C TRP A 78 4.49 -3.42 -23.16
N ILE A 79 4.16 -4.40 -24.02
CA ILE A 79 2.90 -4.37 -24.79
C ILE A 79 1.64 -4.50 -23.91
N SER A 80 1.74 -5.06 -22.70
CA SER A 80 0.58 -5.23 -21.81
C SER A 80 0.23 -3.95 -21.05
N SER A 81 1.21 -3.05 -20.85
CA SER A 81 0.99 -1.70 -20.33
C SER A 81 2.18 -0.78 -20.65
N PRO A 82 2.21 -0.18 -21.85
CA PRO A 82 3.34 0.65 -22.29
C PRO A 82 3.58 1.84 -21.36
N ALA A 83 2.51 2.54 -21.00
CA ALA A 83 2.58 3.72 -20.14
C ALA A 83 3.12 3.39 -18.74
N ALA A 84 2.75 2.24 -18.15
CA ALA A 84 3.29 1.84 -16.84
C ALA A 84 4.80 1.57 -16.93
N THR A 85 5.24 0.87 -17.96
CA THR A 85 6.65 0.51 -18.16
C THR A 85 7.53 1.74 -18.40
N GLU A 86 7.08 2.64 -19.28
CA GLU A 86 7.83 3.86 -19.58
C GLU A 86 7.83 4.84 -18.39
N LEU A 87 6.71 4.99 -17.69
CA LEU A 87 6.63 5.84 -16.51
C LEU A 87 7.53 5.33 -15.38
N GLU A 88 7.60 4.02 -15.16
CA GLU A 88 8.52 3.42 -14.19
C GLU A 88 9.98 3.79 -14.50
N SER A 89 10.39 3.66 -15.76
CA SER A 89 11.76 3.98 -16.19
C SER A 89 12.09 5.46 -15.97
N ILE A 90 11.15 6.35 -16.31
CA ILE A 90 11.29 7.81 -16.12
C ILE A 90 11.40 8.17 -14.64
N VAL A 91 10.53 7.62 -13.79
CA VAL A 91 10.52 7.93 -12.34
C VAL A 91 11.77 7.38 -11.65
N MET A 92 12.25 6.21 -12.08
CA MET A 92 13.51 5.65 -11.58
C MET A 92 14.71 6.51 -11.98
N ASP A 93 14.74 7.05 -13.21
CA ASP A 93 15.76 8.02 -13.62
C ASP A 93 15.67 9.31 -12.79
N TRP A 94 14.47 9.82 -12.50
CA TRP A 94 14.31 10.97 -11.60
C TRP A 94 14.87 10.69 -10.21
N LEU A 95 14.59 9.51 -9.65
CA LEU A 95 15.11 9.11 -8.34
C LEU A 95 16.63 8.96 -8.35
N ALA A 96 17.20 8.30 -9.36
CA ALA A 96 18.64 8.15 -9.51
C ALA A 96 19.35 9.51 -9.58
N ASN A 97 18.78 10.47 -10.30
CA ASN A 97 19.28 11.84 -10.36
C ASN A 97 19.16 12.57 -9.02
N MET A 98 18.05 12.44 -8.29
CA MET A 98 17.89 13.02 -6.94
C MET A 98 18.92 12.48 -5.94
N LEU A 99 19.32 11.22 -6.11
CA LEU A 99 20.36 10.56 -5.31
C LEU A 99 21.78 10.85 -5.82
N ASN A 100 21.95 11.61 -6.91
CA ASN A 100 23.23 11.87 -7.58
C ASN A 100 23.99 10.59 -7.95
N LEU A 101 23.27 9.54 -8.39
CA LEU A 101 23.90 8.30 -8.82
C LEU A 101 24.64 8.48 -10.16
N PRO A 102 25.69 7.70 -10.42
CA PRO A 102 26.33 7.66 -11.73
C PRO A 102 25.33 7.30 -12.83
N LYS A 103 25.53 7.84 -14.03
CA LYS A 103 24.64 7.59 -15.19
C LYS A 103 24.50 6.13 -15.60
N SER A 104 25.46 5.28 -15.22
CA SER A 104 25.37 3.83 -15.40
C SER A 104 24.19 3.18 -14.66
N PHE A 105 23.54 3.91 -13.76
CA PHE A 105 22.31 3.51 -13.06
C PHE A 105 21.03 4.08 -13.69
N THR A 106 21.10 4.79 -14.83
CA THR A 106 19.95 5.39 -15.51
C THR A 106 19.60 4.67 -16.81
N PHE A 107 18.30 4.63 -17.14
CA PHE A 107 17.77 4.06 -18.38
C PHE A 107 18.11 4.93 -19.60
N SER A 108 18.19 6.26 -19.41
CA SER A 108 18.43 7.26 -20.46
C SER A 108 19.72 7.07 -21.28
N GLU A 109 20.74 6.37 -20.77
CA GLU A 109 21.96 6.05 -21.54
C GLU A 109 21.91 4.68 -22.26
N GLY A 110 20.72 4.10 -22.38
CA GLY A 110 20.45 2.98 -23.32
C GLY A 110 20.95 1.61 -22.85
N GLN A 111 21.29 1.45 -21.58
CA GLN A 111 21.65 0.15 -20.97
C GLN A 111 20.64 -0.35 -19.92
N GLY A 112 19.54 0.37 -19.72
CA GLY A 112 18.47 -0.07 -18.82
C GLY A 112 17.45 -0.93 -19.58
N GLY A 113 17.58 -2.25 -19.42
CA GLY A 113 16.72 -3.27 -20.04
C GLY A 113 17.50 -4.30 -20.84
#